data_AF-A0A945CZI3-F1
#
_entry.id   AF-A0A945CZI3-F1
#
_cell.length_a   1.000
_cell.length_b   1.000
_cell.length_c   1.000
_cell.angle_alpha   90.00
_cell.angle_beta   90.00
_cell.angle_gamma   90.00
#
_symmetry.space_group_name_H-M   'P 1'
#
loop_
_entity.id
_entity.type
_entity.pdbx_description
1 polymer ?
#
loop_
_entity_poly.entity_id
_entity_poly.type
_entity_poly.pdbx_seq_one_letter_code
_entity_poly.pdbx_strand_id
1 'polypeptide(L)' 'MMFTSIIIIELALTGGFVNFTNQTSQRLVCDPALGINDVEEKDYAWGDLDLDGDIDLVCVRKEPFTSTGRN' A
#
# COMPACT_ATOMS: atom_id res chain seq x y z
N MET A 1 61.25 -7.65 -5.04
CA MET A 1 60.22 -6.64 -5.39
C MET A 1 58.92 -7.40 -5.59
N MET A 2 58.06 -7.44 -4.57
CA MET A 2 56.84 -8.26 -4.57
C MET A 2 55.67 -7.36 -4.91
N PHE A 3 55.07 -7.53 -6.09
CA PHE A 3 53.87 -6.80 -6.49
C PHE A 3 52.66 -7.59 -6.00
N THR A 4 51.99 -7.07 -4.98
CA THR A 4 50.67 -7.56 -4.56
C THR A 4 49.61 -6.91 -5.42
N SER A 5 48.91 -7.71 -6.22
CA SER A 5 47.74 -7.28 -6.97
C SER A 5 46.60 -6.94 -5.99
N ILE A 6 46.14 -5.69 -6.01
CA ILE A 6 44.89 -5.29 -5.35
C ILE A 6 43.76 -5.62 -6.32
N ILE A 7 42.89 -6.55 -5.96
CA ILE A 7 41.63 -6.79 -6.66
C ILE A 7 40.63 -5.76 -6.13
N ILE A 8 40.21 -4.83 -6.97
CA ILE A 8 39.10 -3.93 -6.69
C ILE A 8 37.82 -4.60 -7.22
N ILE A 9 36.92 -5.01 -6.33
CA ILE A 9 35.56 -5.40 -6.68
C ILE A 9 34.66 -4.19 -6.41
N GLU A 10 33.85 -3.81 -7.38
CA GLU A 10 32.82 -2.79 -7.18
C GLU A 10 31.76 -3.32 -6.20
N LEU A 11 31.64 -2.67 -5.05
CA LEU A 11 30.50 -2.86 -4.16
C LEU A 11 29.29 -2.22 -4.85
N ALA A 12 28.44 -3.03 -5.47
CA ALA A 12 27.14 -2.59 -5.93
C ALA A 12 26.29 -2.23 -4.70
N LEU A 13 26.34 -0.97 -4.28
CA LEU A 13 25.38 -0.42 -3.32
C LEU A 13 24.02 -0.43 -4.00
N THR A 14 23.16 -1.39 -3.66
CA THR A 14 21.75 -1.38 -4.07
C THR A 14 20.98 -0.34 -3.25
N GLY A 15 21.46 0.90 -3.23
CA GLY A 15 20.79 2.08 -2.66
C GLY A 15 19.79 2.67 -3.64
N GLY A 16 19.09 1.83 -4.39
CA GLY A 16 17.96 2.27 -5.20
C GLY A 16 16.79 2.52 -4.28
N PHE A 17 16.16 3.69 -4.37
CA PHE A 17 14.81 3.88 -3.88
C PHE A 17 13.96 2.66 -4.27
N VAL A 18 13.13 2.19 -3.33
CA VAL A 18 12.33 0.97 -3.42
C VAL A 18 11.87 0.70 -4.86
N ASN A 19 12.18 -0.49 -5.38
CA ASN A 19 11.74 -0.87 -6.72
C ASN A 19 10.20 -1.02 -6.73
N PHE A 20 9.50 -0.03 -7.25
CA PHE A 20 8.06 -0.12 -7.44
C PHE A 20 7.77 -1.00 -8.67
N THR A 21 7.29 -2.22 -8.43
CA THR A 21 6.73 -3.06 -9.49
C THR A 21 5.30 -2.63 -9.77
N ASN A 22 4.99 -2.24 -11.01
CA ASN A 22 3.62 -1.89 -11.40
C ASN A 22 2.74 -3.14 -11.41
N GLN A 23 2.02 -3.37 -10.32
CA GLN A 23 1.07 -4.47 -10.13
C GLN A 23 -0.39 -3.98 -10.21
N THR A 24 -0.71 -3.05 -11.13
CA THR A 24 -2.09 -2.52 -11.29
C THR A 24 -3.16 -3.62 -11.43
N SER A 25 -2.81 -4.80 -11.95
CA SER A 25 -3.72 -5.96 -12.05
C SER A 25 -3.73 -6.91 -10.84
N GLN A 26 -2.83 -6.74 -9.86
CA GLN A 26 -2.72 -7.61 -8.67
C GLN A 26 -2.77 -6.86 -7.34
N ARG A 27 -2.82 -5.52 -7.34
CA ARG A 27 -2.77 -4.71 -6.10
C ARG A 27 -3.99 -4.91 -5.20
N LEU A 28 -5.12 -5.36 -5.77
CA LEU A 28 -6.28 -5.79 -5.00
C LEU A 28 -6.25 -7.33 -4.88
N VAL A 29 -5.46 -7.85 -3.94
CA VAL A 29 -5.55 -9.26 -3.53
C VAL A 29 -6.75 -9.39 -2.61
N CYS A 30 -7.94 -9.49 -3.19
CA CYS A 30 -9.16 -9.82 -2.47
C CYS A 30 -9.90 -10.95 -3.18
N ASP A 31 -10.73 -11.67 -2.44
CA ASP A 31 -11.68 -12.59 -3.05
C ASP A 31 -12.50 -11.83 -4.12
N PRO A 32 -12.66 -12.36 -5.35
CA PRO A 32 -13.42 -11.68 -6.40
C PRO A 32 -14.84 -11.28 -5.98
N ALA A 33 -15.44 -12.01 -5.04
CA ALA A 33 -16.75 -11.68 -4.48
C ALA A 33 -16.74 -10.36 -3.69
N LEU A 34 -15.61 -9.99 -3.09
CA LEU A 34 -15.45 -8.76 -2.29
C LEU A 34 -15.15 -7.52 -3.15
N GLY A 35 -14.56 -7.69 -4.34
CA GLY A 35 -14.16 -6.58 -5.20
C GLY A 35 -15.21 -6.17 -6.24
N ILE A 36 -16.08 -7.11 -6.64
CA ILE A 36 -17.04 -6.89 -7.75
C ILE A 36 -18.46 -6.62 -7.26
N ASN A 37 -18.86 -7.14 -6.09
CA ASN A 37 -20.25 -7.08 -5.61
C ASN A 37 -20.45 -6.22 -4.35
N ASP A 38 -19.54 -5.29 -4.07
CA ASP A 38 -19.72 -4.37 -2.96
C ASP A 38 -20.70 -3.25 -3.37
N VAL A 39 -21.96 -3.42 -3.01
CA VAL A 39 -23.07 -2.49 -3.35
C VAL A 39 -23.16 -1.33 -2.35
N GLU A 40 -22.45 -1.41 -1.22
CA GLU A 40 -22.52 -0.40 -0.18
C GLU A 40 -21.74 0.86 -0.58
N GLU A 41 -22.36 2.01 -0.37
CA GLU A 41 -21.73 3.31 -0.60
C GLU A 41 -20.54 3.49 0.39
N LYS A 42 -19.42 3.97 -0.15
CA LYS A 42 -18.18 4.20 0.60
C LYS A 42 -17.73 5.63 0.37
N ASP A 43 -17.34 6.29 1.45
CA ASP A 43 -16.72 7.61 1.40
C ASP A 43 -15.27 7.52 1.86
N TYR A 44 -14.41 8.28 1.19
CA TYR A 44 -12.99 8.32 1.47
C TYR A 44 -12.55 9.76 1.74
N ALA A 45 -11.70 9.92 2.75
CA ALA A 45 -10.97 11.16 3.03
C ALA A 45 -9.51 10.83 3.34
N TRP A 46 -8.62 11.78 3.10
CA TRP A 46 -7.18 11.63 3.36
C TRP A 46 -6.64 12.89 4.02
N GLY A 47 -5.55 12.75 4.77
CA GLY A 47 -4.90 13.82 5.50
C GLY A 47 -3.89 13.27 6.51
N ASP A 48 -3.22 14.15 7.26
CA ASP A 48 -2.39 13.78 8.41
C ASP A 48 -3.24 14.02 9.67
N LEU A 49 -3.93 12.98 10.13
CA LEU A 49 -5.01 13.08 11.12
C LEU A 49 -4.46 13.15 12.54
N ASP A 50 -3.37 12.44 12.83
CA ASP A 50 -2.74 12.40 14.16
C ASP A 50 -1.47 13.25 14.28
N LEU A 51 -1.03 13.88 13.19
CA LEU A 51 0.05 14.86 13.11
C LEU A 51 1.45 14.26 13.31
N ASP A 52 1.65 13.01 12.91
CA ASP A 52 2.95 12.35 12.94
C ASP A 52 3.77 12.52 11.65
N GLY A 53 3.14 13.06 10.60
CA GLY A 53 3.76 13.40 9.33
C GLY A 53 3.57 12.34 8.23
N ASP A 54 2.91 11.22 8.52
CA ASP A 54 2.47 10.25 7.52
C ASP A 54 1.07 10.62 6.96
N ILE A 55 0.73 10.08 5.79
CA ILE A 55 -0.60 10.30 5.18
C ILE A 55 -1.55 9.20 5.66
N ASP A 56 -2.61 9.60 6.32
CA ASP A 56 -3.72 8.74 6.72
C ASP A 56 -4.80 8.64 5.66
N LEU A 57 -5.48 7.48 5.67
CA LEU A 57 -6.67 7.21 4.89
C LEU A 57 -7.84 6.89 5.82
N VAL A 58 -8.89 7.69 5.75
CA VAL A 58 -10.18 7.42 6.38
C VAL A 58 -11.12 6.80 5.34
N CYS A 59 -11.67 5.64 5.68
CA CYS A 59 -12.67 4.93 4.87
C CYS A 59 -13.93 4.74 5.72
N VAL A 60 -15.08 5.21 5.22
CA VAL A 60 -16.38 5.04 5.89
C VAL A 60 -17.27 4.18 5.01
N ARG A 61 -17.99 3.24 5.63
CA ARG A 61 -19.10 2.51 4.99
C ARG A 61 -20.41 3.11 5.42
N LYS A 62 -21.28 3.33 4.46
CA LYS A 62 -22.64 3.74 4.73
C LYS A 62 -23.52 2.51 4.94
N GLU A 63 -24.12 2.44 6.12
CA GLU A 63 -25.17 1.46 6.39
C GLU A 63 -26.42 1.81 5.56
N PRO A 64 -27.16 0.81 5.04
CA PRO A 64 -28.45 1.05 4.40
C PRO A 64 -29.40 1.83 5.33
N PHE A 65 -30.23 2.70 4.74
CA PHE A 65 -31.22 3.52 5.48
C PHE A 65 -32.16 2.69 6.38
N THR A 66 -32.28 1.39 6.12
CA THR A 66 -33.04 0.46 6.95
C THR A 66 -32.14 -0.70 7.34
N SER A 67 -31.71 -0.72 8.60
CA SER A 67 -31.15 -1.92 9.24
C SER A 67 -32.24 -2.60 10.07
N THR A 68 -32.12 -3.89 10.33
CA THR A 68 -33.07 -4.67 11.15
C THR A 68 -33.10 -4.26 12.64
N GLY A 69 -32.47 -3.13 13.01
CA GLY A 69 -32.14 -2.78 14.38
C GLY A 69 -30.97 -3.65 14.89
N ARG A 70 -30.08 -3.04 15.66
CA ARG A 70 -29.04 -3.78 16.39
C ARG A 70 -29.66 -4.19 17.73
N ASN A 71 -29.61 -5.48 18.06
CA ASN A 71 -30.06 -6.02 19.35
C ASN A 71 -29.16 -5.54 20.49
#